data_AF-A0A7Y6ZL27-F1
#
_entry.id   AF-A0A7Y6ZL27-F1
#
_cell.length_a   1.000
_cell.length_b   1.000
_cell.length_c   1.000
_cell.angle_alpha   90.00
_cell.angle_beta   90.00
_cell.angle_gamma   90.00
#
_symmetry.space_group_name_H-M   'P 1'
#
loop_
_entity.id
_entity.type
_entity.pdbx_description
1 polymer ?
#
loop_
_entity_poly.entity_id
_entity_poly.type
_entity_poly.pdbx_seq_one_letter_code
_entity_poly.pdbx_strand_id
1 'polypeptide(L)'
;YVLVTQSEGIVYKRVFNYLAENGKLFLVSDNEQYKPYEIRGEDILEVWEAKAFISTDFPNPGDKKKSLSLSDLGEMLKDIQEDLRKLKP
;
A
#
# COMPACT_ATOMS: atom_id res chain seq x y z
N TYR A 1 -6.22 -2.78 -11.28
CA TYR A 1 -6.18 -3.11 -12.72
C TYR A 1 -4.74 -3.27 -13.13
N VAL A 2 -4.49 -4.14 -14.11
CA VAL A 2 -3.23 -4.16 -14.85
C VAL A 2 -3.40 -3.25 -16.05
N LEU A 3 -2.47 -2.32 -16.26
CA LEU A 3 -2.46 -1.43 -17.42
C LEU A 3 -1.20 -1.70 -18.23
N VAL A 4 -1.34 -1.77 -19.55
CA VAL A 4 -0.22 -1.77 -20.48
C VAL A 4 -0.12 -0.36 -21.06
N THR A 5 0.94 0.37 -20.71
CA THR A 5 1.14 1.77 -21.08
C THR A 5 2.36 1.92 -22.00
N GLN A 6 2.34 2.93 -22.86
CA GLN A 6 3.46 3.20 -23.76
C GLN A 6 4.73 3.66 -23.02
N SER A 7 4.57 4.38 -21.91
CA SER A 7 5.67 5.04 -21.18
C SER A 7 6.28 4.21 -20.06
N GLU A 8 5.47 3.45 -19.33
CA GLU A 8 5.91 2.72 -18.12
C GLU A 8 5.82 1.20 -18.29
N GLY A 9 5.34 0.72 -19.43
CA GLY A 9 5.12 -0.70 -19.68
C GLY A 9 3.94 -1.24 -18.90
N ILE A 10 4.12 -2.37 -18.22
CA ILE A 10 3.04 -3.07 -17.51
C ILE A 10 3.02 -2.66 -16.03
N VAL A 11 1.92 -2.07 -15.58
CA VAL A 11 1.75 -1.60 -14.20
C VAL A 11 0.48 -2.15 -13.56
N TYR A 12 0.52 -2.42 -12.25
CA TYR A 12 -0.65 -2.75 -11.45
C TYR A 12 -1.00 -1.59 -10.51
N LYS A 13 -2.16 -0.96 -10.71
CA LYS A 13 -2.60 0.23 -9.96
C LYS A 13 -4.11 0.20 -9.67
N ARG A 14 -4.53 0.97 -8.66
CA ARG A 14 -5.91 1.42 -8.50
C ARG A 14 -6.17 2.49 -9.55
N VAL A 15 -7.31 2.41 -10.22
CA VAL A 15 -7.65 3.27 -11.35
C VAL A 15 -8.91 4.03 -11.02
N PHE A 16 -8.85 5.35 -11.14
CA PHE A 16 -10.01 6.22 -11.13
C PHE A 16 -10.21 6.74 -12.55
N ASN A 17 -11.40 6.52 -13.09
CA ASN A 17 -11.71 6.83 -14.47
C ASN A 17 -12.23 8.27 -14.59
N TYR A 18 -11.43 9.14 -15.23
CA TYR A 18 -11.80 10.51 -15.55
C TYR A 18 -11.81 10.76 -17.08
N LEU A 19 -11.95 9.71 -17.88
CA LEU A 19 -11.85 9.80 -19.34
C LEU A 19 -12.94 10.70 -19.93
N ALA A 20 -14.14 10.69 -19.34
CA ALA A 20 -15.25 11.53 -19.80
C ALA A 20 -15.05 13.01 -19.43
N GLU A 21 -14.44 13.29 -18.28
CA GLU A 21 -14.24 14.64 -17.76
C GLU A 21 -13.03 15.33 -18.37
N ASN A 22 -11.90 14.64 -18.49
CA ASN A 22 -10.64 15.24 -18.92
C ASN A 22 -9.75 14.32 -19.77
N GLY A 23 -10.25 13.16 -20.20
CA GLY A 23 -9.52 12.23 -21.07
C GLY A 23 -8.38 11.49 -20.38
N LYS A 24 -8.37 11.44 -19.03
CA LYS A 24 -7.28 10.80 -18.26
C LYS A 24 -7.79 9.74 -17.30
N LEU A 25 -6.87 8.87 -16.89
CA LEU A 25 -7.02 8.01 -15.72
C LEU A 25 -6.10 8.51 -14.62
N PHE A 26 -6.56 8.44 -13.37
CA PHE A 26 -5.74 8.70 -12.20
C PHE A 26 -5.34 7.37 -11.56
N LEU A 27 -4.04 7.15 -11.45
CA LEU A 27 -3.43 5.89 -11.03
C LEU A 27 -2.83 6.03 -9.64
N VAL A 28 -3.25 5.15 -8.72
CA VAL A 28 -2.77 5.11 -7.33
C VAL A 28 -2.11 3.76 -7.06
N SER A 29 -0.93 3.80 -6.44
CA SER A 29 -0.18 2.63 -6.02
C SER A 29 -0.69 2.08 -4.69
N ASP A 30 -0.72 0.76 -4.54
CA ASP A 30 -0.97 0.14 -3.22
C ASP A 30 0.25 0.28 -2.27
N ASN A 31 1.42 0.71 -2.79
CA ASN A 31 2.57 1.13 -1.99
C ASN A 31 2.60 2.67 -1.88
N GLU A 32 2.41 3.18 -0.66
CA GLU A 32 2.34 4.62 -0.32
C GLU A 32 3.61 5.42 -0.67
N GLN A 33 4.76 4.77 -0.85
CA GLN A 33 5.99 5.45 -1.26
C GLN A 33 5.90 6.00 -2.69
N TYR A 34 5.02 5.45 -3.52
CA TYR A 34 4.82 5.89 -4.90
C TYR A 34 3.67 6.87 -4.98
N LYS A 35 3.98 8.11 -5.40
CA LYS A 35 2.99 9.15 -5.56
C LYS A 35 1.96 8.78 -6.65
N PRO A 36 0.68 9.10 -6.45
CA PRO A 36 -0.32 9.04 -7.50
C PRO A 36 0.03 9.94 -8.70
N TYR A 37 -0.45 9.56 -9.88
CA TYR A 37 -0.23 10.31 -11.11
C TYR A 37 -1.37 10.12 -12.11
N GLU A 38 -1.44 11.00 -13.10
CA GLU A 38 -2.40 10.91 -14.20
C GLU A 38 -1.74 10.38 -15.47
N ILE A 39 -2.49 9.62 -16.26
CA ILE A 39 -2.11 9.19 -17.61
C ILE A 39 -3.25 9.47 -18.59
N ARG A 40 -2.93 9.88 -19.82
CA ARG A 40 -3.96 10.10 -20.85
C ARG A 40 -4.46 8.76 -21.36
N GLY A 41 -5.75 8.67 -21.68
CA GLY A 41 -6.33 7.43 -22.22
C GLY A 41 -5.64 6.94 -23.50
N GLU A 42 -5.14 7.85 -24.33
CA GLU A 42 -4.40 7.56 -25.57
C GLU A 42 -3.02 6.89 -25.34
N ASP A 43 -2.44 7.04 -24.14
CA ASP A 43 -1.15 6.44 -23.80
C ASP A 43 -1.29 5.00 -23.26
N ILE A 44 -2.53 4.50 -23.17
CA ILE A 44 -2.86 3.17 -22.66
C ILE A 44 -3.18 2.26 -23.84
N LEU A 45 -2.44 1.16 -23.93
CA LEU A 45 -2.63 0.13 -24.95
C LEU A 45 -3.71 -0.85 -24.52
N GLU A 46 -3.69 -1.29 -23.26
CA GLU A 46 -4.63 -2.27 -22.73
C GLU A 46 -4.93 -2.04 -21.24
N VAL A 47 -6.13 -2.45 -20.81
CA VAL A 47 -6.54 -2.47 -19.39
C VAL A 47 -7.15 -3.82 -19.07
N TRP A 48 -6.61 -4.51 -18.07
CA TRP A 48 -7.10 -5.80 -17.60
C TRP A 48 -7.61 -5.70 -16.16
N GLU A 49 -8.80 -6.24 -15.92
CA GLU A 49 -9.37 -6.32 -14.59
C GLU A 49 -8.71 -7.46 -13.81
N ALA A 50 -8.09 -7.11 -12.68
CA ALA A 50 -7.52 -8.10 -11.78
C ALA A 50 -8.62 -8.66 -10.86
N LYS A 51 -8.92 -9.95 -11.00
CA LYS A 51 -9.98 -10.63 -10.23
C LYS A 51 -9.48 -11.31 -8.95
N ALA A 52 -8.21 -11.73 -8.92
CA ALA A 52 -7.62 -12.41 -7.78
C ALA A 52 -6.13 -12.12 -7.69
N PHE A 53 -5.59 -12.25 -6.48
CA PHE A 53 -4.16 -12.24 -6.18
C PHE A 53 -3.84 -13.54 -5.45
N ILE A 54 -2.79 -14.24 -5.88
CA ILE A 54 -2.34 -15.51 -5.28
C ILE A 54 -0.93 -15.27 -4.74
N SER A 55 -0.73 -15.54 -3.45
CA SER A 55 0.57 -15.48 -2.80
C SER A 55 0.99 -16.87 -2.36
N THR A 56 2.25 -17.24 -2.61
CA THR A 56 2.87 -18.42 -2.01
C THR A 56 3.43 -18.12 -0.62
N ASP A 57 3.46 -16.85 -0.24
CA ASP A 57 3.83 -16.42 1.10
C ASP A 57 2.64 -16.66 2.02
N PHE A 58 2.77 -17.65 2.89
CA PHE A 58 1.76 -17.94 3.91
C PHE A 58 1.90 -16.85 4.98
N PRO A 59 0.87 -16.02 5.22
CA PRO A 59 0.95 -15.01 6.26
C PRO A 59 1.20 -15.73 7.58
N ASN A 60 2.37 -15.52 8.17
CA ASN A 60 2.63 -16.04 9.50
C ASN A 60 1.66 -15.35 10.47
N PRO A 61 1.23 -16.02 11.55
CA PRO A 61 0.36 -15.42 12.55
C PRO A 61 0.85 -14.06 13.11
N GLY A 62 2.12 -13.68 12.89
CA GLY A 62 2.71 -12.39 13.24
C GLY A 62 2.77 -11.33 12.13
N ASP A 63 2.46 -11.65 10.87
CA ASP A 63 2.56 -10.72 9.72
C ASP A 63 1.36 -9.78 9.58
N LYS A 64 0.29 -10.05 10.34
CA LYS A 64 -0.63 -8.97 10.68
C LYS A 64 0.18 -7.98 11.49
N LYS A 65 0.60 -6.87 10.87
CA LYS A 65 0.89 -5.62 11.59
C LYS A 65 -0.35 -5.33 12.43
N LYS A 66 -0.36 -5.87 13.65
CA LYS A 66 -1.27 -5.47 14.71
C LYS A 66 -1.04 -3.97 14.79
N SER A 67 -2.03 -3.17 14.41
CA SER A 67 -2.02 -1.76 14.78
C SER A 67 -1.71 -1.74 16.26
N LEU A 68 -0.55 -1.19 16.65
CA LEU A 68 -0.11 -1.13 18.05
C LEU A 68 -1.29 -0.66 18.88
N SER A 69 -1.82 -1.54 19.71
CA SER A 69 -2.97 -1.18 20.54
C SER A 69 -2.49 -0.29 21.67
N LEU A 70 -3.39 0.52 22.23
CA LEU A 70 -3.07 1.36 23.38
C LEU A 70 -2.60 0.54 24.59
N SER A 71 -3.03 -0.72 24.70
CA SER A 71 -2.52 -1.65 25.71
C SER A 71 -1.08 -2.09 25.42
N ASP A 72 -0.73 -2.38 24.17
CA ASP A 72 0.65 -2.75 23.80
C ASP A 72 1.62 -1.58 24.11
N LEU A 73 1.20 -0.35 23.83
CA LEU A 73 1.94 0.87 24.20
C LEU A 73 2.08 1.04 25.72
N GLY A 74 1.03 0.73 26.48
CA GLY A 74 1.05 0.79 27.94
C GLY A 74 2.01 -0.21 28.57
N GLU A 75 2.09 -1.43 28.03
CA GLU A 75 3.03 -2.45 28.48
C GLU A 75 4.48 -2.06 28.17
N MET A 76 4.76 -1.59 26.95
CA MET A 76 6.10 -1.11 26.57
C MET A 76 6.59 0.04 27.47
N LEU A 77 5.70 0.98 27.83
CA LEU A 77 6.05 2.08 28.74
C LEU A 77 6.32 1.59 30.17
N LYS A 78 5.61 0.56 30.62
CA LYS A 78 5.82 -0.04 31.93
C LYS A 78 7.18 -0.74 32.01
N ASP A 79 7.57 -1.47 30.97
CA ASP A 79 8.87 -2.15 30.89
C ASP A 79 10.02 -1.13 30.92
N ILE A 80 9.90 -0.05 30.15
CA ILE A 80 10.88 1.07 30.18
C ILE A 80 10.98 1.69 31.58
N GLN A 81 9.85 1.88 32.29
CA GLN A 81 9.86 2.39 33.66
C GLN A 81 10.55 1.44 34.65
N GLU A 82 10.37 0.14 34.50
CA GLU A 82 11.03 -0.85 35.34
C GLU A 82 12.54 -0.89 35.08
N ASP A 83 12.97 -0.83 33.83
CA ASP A 83 14.40 -0.79 33.50
C ASP A 83 15.06 0.50 33.98
N LEU A 84 14.38 1.65 33.86
CA LEU A 84 14.84 2.91 34.46
C LEU A 84 14.93 2.86 35.99
N ARG A 85 14.07 2.09 36.67
CA ARG A 85 14.16 1.87 38.12
C ARG A 85 15.36 1.00 38.49
N LYS A 86 15.68 -0.02 37.69
CA LYS A 86 16.86 -0.88 37.89
C LYS A 86 18.18 -0.14 37.61
N LEU A 87 18.14 0.90 36.76
CA LEU A 87 19.29 1.73 36.40
C LEU A 87 19.52 2.92 37.34
N LYS A 88 18.61 3.18 38.30
CA LYS A 88 18.90 4.13 39.39
C LYS A 88 19.77 3.41 40.43
N PRO A 89 20.98 3.91 40.73
CA PRO A 89 21.83 3.34 41.77
C PRO A 89 21.20 3.48 43.16
#